data_AF-A0A2V8L7U4-F1
#
_entry.id   AF-A0A2V8L7U4-F1
#
_cell.length_a   1.000
_cell.length_b   1.000
_cell.length_c   1.000
_cell.angle_alpha   90.00
_cell.angle_beta   90.00
_cell.angle_gamma   90.00
#
_symmetry.space_group_name_H-M   'P 1'
#
loop_
_entity.id
_entity.type
_entity.pdbx_description
1 polymer ?
#
loop_
_entity_poly.entity_id
_entity_poly.type
_entity_poly.pdbx_seq_one_letter_code
_entity_poly.pdbx_strand_id
1 'polypeptide(L)'
;HSGYCLEFRNDDLFKNQVKEVRYHDTYEADITGPSELIGAFFFYKTMDWRREEELRIVAKRSPSGAIAFPPRLLTKIILGKKMSEAHQKLIREWAQKRDPVLIVESADSMVLE
;
A
#
# COMPACT_ATOMS: atom_id res chain seq x y z
N HIS A 1 -13.07 6.13 -6.93
CA HIS A 1 -11.66 6.47 -6.70
C HIS A 1 -11.08 7.10 -7.97
N SER A 2 -10.42 8.26 -7.90
CA SER A 2 -9.77 8.94 -9.05
C SER A 2 -8.25 8.71 -9.12
N GLY A 3 -7.66 8.13 -8.07
CA GLY A 3 -6.26 7.71 -8.05
C GLY A 3 -6.05 6.33 -8.69
N TYR A 4 -4.91 5.71 -8.41
CA TYR A 4 -4.57 4.36 -8.83
C TYR A 4 -3.95 3.60 -7.66
N CYS A 5 -4.06 2.28 -7.69
CA CYS A 5 -3.39 1.37 -6.76
C CYS A 5 -2.20 0.70 -7.44
N LEU A 6 -1.22 0.31 -6.62
CA LEU A 6 -0.05 -0.44 -7.04
C LEU A 6 -0.11 -1.82 -6.37
N GLU A 7 -0.08 -2.88 -7.16
CA GLU A 7 -0.04 -4.24 -6.67
C GLU A 7 1.41 -4.71 -6.55
N PHE A 8 1.76 -5.23 -5.39
CA PHE A 8 3.08 -5.78 -5.14
C PHE A 8 3.03 -7.28 -4.88
N ARG A 9 4.01 -8.00 -5.40
CA ARG A 9 4.28 -9.37 -5.01
C ARG A 9 4.72 -9.39 -3.54
N ASN A 10 4.03 -10.19 -2.73
CA ASN A 10 4.40 -10.43 -1.34
C ASN A 10 5.64 -11.35 -1.25
N ASP A 11 6.81 -10.77 -1.52
CA ASP A 11 8.11 -11.44 -1.48
C ASP A 11 9.07 -10.73 -0.52
N ASP A 12 10.36 -11.08 -0.54
CA ASP A 12 11.42 -10.71 0.43
C ASP A 12 11.35 -9.33 1.08
N LEU A 13 11.00 -8.25 0.35
CA LEU A 13 10.90 -6.90 0.90
C LEU A 13 9.81 -6.76 1.98
N PHE A 14 8.74 -7.53 1.84
CA PHE A 14 7.54 -7.47 2.66
C PHE A 14 7.48 -8.58 3.71
N LYS A 15 8.28 -9.64 3.54
CA LYS A 15 8.37 -10.76 4.49
C LYS A 15 8.73 -10.24 5.88
N ASN A 16 7.88 -10.55 6.86
CA ASN A 16 7.99 -10.17 8.28
C ASN A 16 7.88 -8.67 8.61
N GLN A 17 7.69 -7.79 7.62
CA GLN A 17 7.57 -6.34 7.83
C GLN A 17 6.12 -5.84 7.69
N VAL A 18 5.30 -6.58 6.96
CA VAL A 18 3.87 -6.29 6.82
C VAL A 18 3.13 -6.78 8.06
N LYS A 19 2.33 -5.89 8.66
CA LYS A 19 1.44 -6.22 9.77
C LYS A 19 0.05 -5.66 9.51
N GLU A 20 -0.95 -6.40 9.97
CA GLU A 20 -2.34 -6.00 9.91
C GLU A 20 -2.62 -4.83 10.86
N VAL A 21 -3.46 -3.89 10.40
CA VAL A 21 -4.01 -2.83 11.23
C VAL A 21 -5.21 -3.39 12.01
N ARG A 22 -5.13 -3.34 13.33
CA ARG A 22 -6.18 -3.78 14.25
C ARG A 22 -7.12 -2.62 14.58
N TYR A 23 -8.41 -2.88 14.60
CA TYR A 23 -9.42 -1.88 14.91
C TYR A 23 -9.96 -2.06 16.33
N HIS A 24 -9.98 -0.99 17.12
CA HIS A 24 -10.41 -0.98 18.51
C HIS A 24 -11.25 0.27 18.81
N ASP A 25 -12.18 0.20 19.76
CA ASP A 25 -12.95 1.38 20.20
C ASP A 25 -12.09 2.36 21.00
N THR A 26 -11.21 1.83 21.86
CA THR A 26 -10.21 2.58 22.61
C THR A 26 -8.87 1.84 22.55
N TYR A 27 -7.80 2.59 22.27
CA TYR A 27 -6.42 2.10 22.38
C TYR A 27 -5.73 2.90 23.49
N GLU A 28 -5.54 2.26 24.64
CA GLU A 28 -4.75 2.84 25.72
C GLU A 28 -3.27 2.56 25.45
N ALA A 29 -2.60 3.56 24.85
CA ALA A 29 -1.16 3.50 24.61
C ALA A 29 -0.40 3.75 25.92
N ASP A 30 0.34 2.77 26.41
CA ASP A 30 1.36 3.02 27.43
C ASP A 30 2.59 3.64 26.74
N ILE A 31 2.60 4.97 26.61
CA ILE A 31 3.65 5.72 25.92
C ILE A 31 5.05 5.55 26.54
N THR A 32 5.15 4.94 27.73
CA THR A 32 6.41 4.60 28.40
C THR A 32 6.79 3.12 28.26
N GLY A 33 5.85 2.31 27.76
CA GLY A 33 5.97 0.87 27.62
C GLY A 33 6.89 0.46 26.47
N PRO A 34 7.59 -0.69 26.58
CA PRO A 34 8.48 -1.21 25.54
C PRO A 34 7.80 -1.41 24.17
N SER A 35 6.49 -1.69 24.16
CA SER A 35 5.70 -1.88 22.94
C SER A 35 5.43 -0.58 22.18
N GLU A 36 5.30 0.56 22.86
CA GLU A 36 5.11 1.85 22.19
C GLU A 36 6.43 2.40 21.66
N LEU A 37 7.55 2.09 22.32
CA LEU A 37 8.90 2.41 21.84
C LEU A 37 9.24 1.72 20.50
N ILE A 38 8.56 0.62 20.17
CA ILE A 38 8.68 -0.07 18.87
C ILE A 38 7.59 0.33 17.86
N GLY A 39 6.77 1.34 18.16
CA GLY A 39 5.77 1.90 17.25
C GLY A 39 4.52 1.05 17.07
N ALA A 40 4.09 0.30 18.09
CA ALA A 40 2.89 -0.54 18.01
C ALA A 40 1.62 0.24 17.63
N PHE A 41 1.46 1.48 18.11
CA PHE A 41 0.33 2.36 17.77
C PHE A 41 0.13 2.59 16.26
N PHE A 42 1.18 2.45 15.43
CA PHE A 42 1.04 2.53 13.97
C PHE A 42 0.20 1.39 13.40
N PHE A 43 -0.11 0.34 14.15
CA PHE A 43 -0.92 -0.78 13.67
C PHE A 43 -2.32 -0.78 14.28
N TYR A 44 -2.77 0.33 14.87
CA TYR A 44 -4.12 0.45 15.42
C TYR A 44 -4.90 1.62 14.80
N LYS A 45 -6.22 1.44 14.67
CA LYS A 45 -7.18 2.47 14.24
C LYS A 45 -8.46 2.38 15.06
N THR A 46 -9.22 3.47 15.12
CA THR A 46 -10.54 3.45 15.74
C THR A 46 -11.56 2.74 14.86
N MET A 47 -12.60 2.17 15.46
CA MET A 47 -13.67 1.45 14.76
C MET A 47 -14.39 2.31 13.70
N ASP A 48 -14.38 3.63 13.82
CA ASP A 48 -14.96 4.57 12.84
C ASP A 48 -14.34 4.44 11.44
N TRP A 49 -13.11 3.90 11.35
CA TRP A 49 -12.33 3.79 10.11
C TRP A 49 -12.28 2.37 9.53
N ARG A 50 -13.04 1.41 10.07
CA ARG A 50 -12.99 -0.02 9.68
C ARG A 50 -13.49 -0.38 8.27
N ARG A 51 -13.65 0.61 7.39
CA ARG A 51 -14.28 0.43 6.07
C ARG A 51 -13.41 -0.38 5.10
N GLU A 52 -12.11 -0.47 5.36
CA GLU A 52 -11.13 -1.15 4.50
C GLU A 52 -10.21 -2.01 5.36
N GLU A 53 -9.84 -3.19 4.85
CA GLU A 53 -8.75 -3.99 5.41
C GLU A 53 -7.42 -3.29 5.09
N GLU A 54 -6.58 -3.10 6.10
CA GLU A 54 -5.33 -2.35 5.94
C GLU A 54 -4.13 -3.13 6.47
N LEU A 55 -3.08 -3.18 5.66
CA LEU A 55 -1.78 -3.72 6.01
C LEU A 55 -0.77 -2.58 6.00
N ARG A 56 0.12 -2.54 6.99
CA ARG A 56 1.15 -1.51 7.14
C ARG A 56 2.55 -2.10 7.21
N ILE A 57 3.50 -1.30 6.75
CA ILE A 57 4.93 -1.51 6.92
C ILE A 57 5.47 -0.28 7.65
N VAL A 58 6.14 -0.50 8.78
CA VAL A 58 6.80 0.56 9.52
C VAL A 58 8.30 0.35 9.41
N ALA A 59 8.95 1.25 8.69
CA ALA A 59 10.40 1.24 8.49
C ALA A 59 11.06 2.40 9.24
N LYS A 60 12.34 2.25 9.58
CA LYS A 60 13.14 3.37 10.09
C LYS A 60 13.18 4.49 9.05
N ARG A 61 13.10 5.73 9.51
CA ARG A 61 13.14 6.90 8.63
C ARG A 61 14.44 6.92 7.85
N SER A 62 14.33 6.89 6.52
CA SER A 62 15.44 7.15 5.60
C SER A 62 15.61 8.66 5.40
N PRO A 63 16.84 9.19 5.28
CA PRO A 63 17.08 10.59 4.93
C PRO A 63 16.39 11.01 3.62
N SER A 64 16.26 10.10 2.66
CA SER A 64 15.62 10.37 1.37
C SER A 64 14.10 10.32 1.41
N GLY A 65 13.50 9.73 2.45
CA GLY A 65 12.07 9.42 2.50
C GLY A 65 11.61 8.38 1.46
N ALA A 66 12.52 7.85 0.64
CA ALA A 66 12.24 6.85 -0.39
C ALA A 66 12.81 5.48 0.00
N ILE A 67 12.07 4.42 -0.33
CA ILE A 67 12.48 3.03 -0.16
C ILE A 67 12.68 2.44 -1.56
N ALA A 68 13.90 2.00 -1.84
CA ALA A 68 14.19 1.27 -3.07
C ALA A 68 13.63 -0.16 -2.96
N PHE A 69 13.08 -0.67 -4.06
CA PHE A 69 12.60 -2.05 -4.14
C PHE A 69 13.00 -2.67 -5.48
N PRO A 70 13.23 -3.99 -5.54
CA PRO A 70 13.50 -4.68 -6.81
C PRO A 70 12.33 -4.47 -7.79
N PRO A 71 12.56 -4.04 -9.05
CA PRO A 71 11.50 -3.69 -9.99
C PRO A 71 10.44 -4.80 -10.18
N ARG A 72 10.86 -6.07 -10.11
CA ARG A 72 10.00 -7.26 -10.21
C ARG A 72 8.92 -7.38 -9.12
N LEU A 73 9.04 -6.64 -8.02
CA LEU A 73 8.05 -6.70 -6.94
C LEU A 73 6.78 -5.93 -7.28
N LEU A 74 6.84 -4.88 -8.09
CA LEU A 74 5.64 -4.20 -8.58
C LEU A 74 5.11 -4.98 -9.78
N THR A 75 3.91 -5.52 -9.69
CA THR A 75 3.34 -6.45 -10.69
C THR A 75 2.27 -5.79 -11.54
N LYS A 76 1.47 -4.90 -10.95
CA LYS A 76 0.30 -4.32 -11.61
C LYS A 76 -0.01 -2.90 -11.12
N ILE A 77 -0.61 -2.11 -11.99
CA ILE A 77 -1.26 -0.84 -11.65
C ILE A 77 -2.76 -0.98 -11.89
N ILE A 78 -3.58 -0.60 -10.91
CA ILE A 78 -5.04 -0.63 -11.01
C ILE A 78 -5.55 0.80 -11.06
N LEU A 79 -6.13 1.22 -12.18
CA LEU A 79 -6.64 2.57 -12.38
C LEU A 79 -8.01 2.74 -11.73
N GLY A 80 -8.19 3.83 -10.99
CA GLY A 80 -9.46 4.15 -10.38
C GLY A 80 -10.54 4.49 -11.41
N LYS A 81 -11.76 4.01 -11.17
CA LYS A 81 -12.96 4.20 -12.02
C LYS A 81 -13.21 5.63 -12.48
N LYS A 82 -12.85 6.64 -11.68
CA LYS A 82 -13.11 8.06 -11.98
C LYS A 82 -11.86 8.79 -12.52
N MET A 83 -10.83 8.07 -12.93
CA MET A 83 -9.61 8.65 -13.49
C MET A 83 -9.85 9.16 -14.92
N SER A 84 -9.38 10.38 -15.24
CA SER A 84 -9.49 10.94 -16.59
C SER A 84 -8.67 10.13 -17.61
N GLU A 85 -9.14 10.06 -18.85
CA GLU A 85 -8.46 9.33 -19.93
C GLU A 85 -7.02 9.79 -20.15
N ALA A 86 -6.75 11.09 -20.02
CA ALA A 86 -5.41 11.65 -20.14
C ALA A 86 -4.44 11.06 -19.09
N HIS A 87 -4.88 10.94 -17.83
CA HIS A 87 -4.07 10.32 -16.77
C HIS A 87 -3.95 8.80 -16.97
N GLN A 88 -5.02 8.13 -17.40
CA GLN A 88 -4.96 6.70 -17.71
C GLN A 88 -3.93 6.42 -18.81
N LYS A 89 -3.93 7.21 -19.88
CA LYS A 89 -2.96 7.11 -20.98
C LYS A 89 -1.53 7.33 -20.48
N LEU A 90 -1.29 8.38 -19.70
CA LEU A 90 0.03 8.68 -19.14
C LEU A 90 0.58 7.53 -18.29
N ILE A 91 -0.25 6.95 -17.41
CA ILE A 91 0.17 5.83 -16.56
C ILE A 91 0.47 4.58 -17.40
N ARG A 92 -0.34 4.30 -18.43
CA ARG A 92 -0.08 3.19 -19.36
C ARG A 92 1.24 3.38 -20.11
N GLU A 93 1.56 4.59 -20.54
CA GLU A 93 2.86 4.90 -21.16
C GLU A 93 4.04 4.69 -20.19
N TRP A 94 3.88 5.07 -18.91
CA TRP A 94 4.91 4.80 -17.89
C TRP A 94 5.10 3.31 -17.63
N ALA A 95 4.00 2.54 -17.58
CA ALA A 95 4.04 1.10 -17.40
C ALA A 95 4.80 0.38 -18.53
N GLN A 96 4.69 0.86 -19.77
CA GLN A 96 5.39 0.30 -20.93
C GLN A 96 6.89 0.64 -20.96
N LYS A 97 7.31 1.72 -20.31
CA LYS A 97 8.72 2.14 -20.25
C LYS A 97 9.51 1.46 -19.13
N ARG A 98 8.85 0.68 -18.27
CA ARG A 98 9.49 -0.05 -17.19
C ARG A 98 10.08 -1.38 -17.66
N ASP A 99 11.06 -1.85 -16.90
CA ASP A 99 11.55 -3.22 -16.95
C ASP A 99 11.44 -3.85 -15.55
N PRO A 100 10.59 -4.86 -15.33
CA PRO A 100 9.66 -5.44 -16.30
C PRO A 100 8.50 -4.49 -16.62
N VAL A 101 7.91 -4.67 -17.81
CA VAL A 101 6.67 -4.00 -18.22
C VAL A 101 5.56 -4.37 -17.25
N LEU A 102 4.73 -3.39 -16.85
CA LEU A 102 3.64 -3.61 -15.91
C LEU A 102 2.30 -3.84 -16.61
N ILE A 103 1.50 -4.72 -16.02
CA ILE A 103 0.08 -4.87 -16.36
C ILE A 103 -0.67 -3.67 -15.79
N VAL A 104 -1.59 -3.09 -16.58
CA VAL A 104 -2.42 -1.97 -16.13
C VAL A 104 -3.90 -2.29 -16.36
N GLU A 105 -4.64 -2.44 -15.28
CA GLU A 105 -6.07 -2.79 -15.28
C GLU A 105 -6.93 -1.62 -14.82
N SER A 106 -8.21 -1.64 -15.17
CA SER A 106 -9.21 -0.70 -14.63
C SER A 106 -9.95 -1.37 -13.48
N ALA A 107 -10.25 -0.62 -12.41
CA ALA A 107 -10.98 -1.16 -11.27
C ALA A 107 -12.36 -1.76 -11.62
N ASP A 108 -12.97 -1.33 -12.73
CA ASP A 108 -14.24 -1.88 -13.24
C ASP A 108 -14.10 -3.27 -13.88
N SER A 109 -12.88 -3.68 -14.22
CA SER A 109 -12.59 -4.96 -14.89
C SER A 109 -12.21 -6.07 -13.92
N MET A 110 -12.10 -5.77 -12.63
CA MET A 110 -11.82 -6.75 -11.57
C MET A 110 -13.12 -7.46 -11.20
N VAL A 111 -13.48 -8.50 -11.96
CA VAL A 111 -14.46 -9.49 -11.49
C VAL A 111 -13.73 -10.31 -10.43
N LEU A 112 -14.23 -10.27 -9.20
CA LEU A 112 -13.78 -11.18 -8.14
C LEU A 112 -14.21 -12.59 -8.56
N GLU A 113 -13.24 -13.44 -8.90
CA GLU A 113 -13.43 -14.91 -8.92
C GLU A 113 -13.45 -15.46 -7.50
#